data_AF-A0A7J9VK42-F1
#
_entry.id   AF-A0A7J9VK42-F1
#
_cell.length_a   1.000
_cell.length_b   1.000
_cell.length_c   1.000
_cell.angle_alpha   90.00
_cell.angle_beta   90.00
_cell.angle_gamma   90.00
#
_symmetry.space_group_name_H-M   'P 1'
#
loop_
_entity.id
_entity.type
_entity.pdbx_description
1 polymer ?
#
loop_
_entity_poly.entity_id
_entity_poly.type
_entity_poly.pdbx_seq_one_letter_code
_entity_poly.pdbx_strand_id
1 'polypeptide(L)'
;QRAIDFIAGTVPDESHSPACSYKRGAHPVDLNAVLPPVIANELLLTGRRMTAEGARGWGLVNRVTPAADLTDEALALARDICAGAPLAAAAVKEITRATAAMSLEQGYATLRGGGLPVYQAMLTSADAAEGPRAFAERRSPRWTGR
;
A
#
# COMPACT_ATOMS: atom_id res chain seq x y z
N GLN A 1 -9.85 0.87 7.25
CA GLN A 1 -9.04 2.10 7.42
C GLN A 1 -7.52 1.83 7.39
N ARG A 2 -6.97 1.17 6.36
CA ARG A 2 -5.51 0.95 6.19
C ARG A 2 -5.13 1.13 4.72
N ALA A 3 -5.40 2.32 4.20
CA ALA A 3 -5.20 2.67 2.79
C ALA A 3 -4.61 4.07 2.59
N ILE A 4 -4.13 4.73 3.66
CA ILE A 4 -3.69 6.14 3.61
C ILE A 4 -2.16 6.27 3.78
N ASP A 5 -1.40 5.19 3.58
CA ASP A 5 0.07 5.21 3.78
C ASP A 5 0.86 5.51 2.48
N PHE A 6 0.19 5.99 1.43
CA PHE A 6 0.84 6.09 0.12
C PHE A 6 1.63 7.38 -0.09
N ILE A 7 1.21 8.51 0.45
CA ILE A 7 1.82 9.82 0.15
C ILE A 7 1.85 10.69 1.41
N ALA A 8 3.04 11.22 1.73
CA ALA A 8 3.22 12.23 2.76
C ALA A 8 3.40 13.62 2.14
N GLY A 9 2.62 14.60 2.61
CA GLY A 9 2.82 16.00 2.27
C GLY A 9 3.84 16.67 3.20
N THR A 10 4.74 17.49 2.65
CA THR A 10 5.62 18.37 3.44
C THR A 10 5.04 19.78 3.48
N VAL A 11 4.86 20.35 4.68
CA VAL A 11 4.42 21.74 4.85
C VAL A 11 5.65 22.66 4.81
N PRO A 12 5.64 23.76 4.04
CA PRO A 12 6.80 24.64 3.89
C PRO A 12 7.07 25.60 5.06
N ASP A 13 6.20 25.66 6.08
CA ASP A 13 6.34 26.59 7.21
C ASP A 13 6.27 25.87 8.56
N GLU A 14 7.39 25.27 8.98
CA GLU A 14 7.78 25.25 10.39
C GLU A 14 9.29 25.41 10.46
N SER A 15 9.73 26.54 11.00
CA SER A 15 11.12 26.92 11.26
C SER A 15 11.85 26.01 12.28
N HIS A 16 11.33 24.82 12.58
CA HIS A 16 11.95 23.80 13.42
C HIS A 16 11.66 22.39 12.87
N SER A 17 12.47 21.98 11.88
CA SER A 17 12.63 20.61 11.34
C SER A 17 11.47 20.08 10.48
N PRO A 18 11.74 19.50 9.28
CA PRO A 18 10.75 18.90 8.35
C PRO A 18 10.21 17.55 8.86
N ALA A 19 9.90 17.50 10.16
CA ALA A 19 9.49 16.33 10.88
C ALA A 19 8.02 16.02 10.56
N CYS A 20 7.80 14.99 9.76
CA CYS A 20 6.50 14.34 9.65
C CYS A 20 6.06 13.98 11.08
N SER A 21 4.87 14.46 11.48
CA SER A 21 4.30 14.17 12.78
C SER A 21 3.76 12.73 12.81
N TYR A 22 4.63 11.74 12.65
CA TYR A 22 4.33 10.35 12.98
C TYR A 22 4.29 10.23 14.52
N LYS A 23 3.24 10.79 15.13
CA LYS A 23 3.00 10.78 16.58
C LYS A 23 1.59 10.35 16.97
N ARG A 24 0.72 9.95 16.04
CA ARG A 24 -0.65 9.57 16.38
C ARG A 24 -1.03 8.20 15.81
N GLY A 25 -1.04 7.19 16.69
CA GLY A 25 -1.70 5.90 16.43
C GLY A 25 -0.79 4.71 16.14
N ALA A 26 0.53 4.88 16.06
CA ALA A 26 1.44 3.76 15.84
C ALA A 26 1.70 3.03 17.16
N HIS A 27 0.96 1.95 17.39
CA HIS A 27 1.25 1.05 18.50
C HIS A 27 2.64 0.41 18.28
N PRO A 28 3.43 0.09 19.34
CA PRO A 28 4.72 -0.58 19.19
C PRO A 28 4.66 -1.83 18.31
N VAL A 29 3.53 -2.54 18.31
CA VAL A 29 3.27 -3.71 17.44
C VAL A 29 3.25 -3.33 15.96
N ASP A 30 2.57 -2.24 15.59
CA ASP A 30 2.46 -1.83 14.20
C ASP A 30 3.80 -1.30 13.67
N LEU A 31 4.54 -0.54 14.49
CA LEU A 31 5.81 0.04 14.05
C LEU A 31 6.91 -1.02 13.87
N ASN A 32 6.98 -2.01 14.77
CA ASN A 32 7.92 -3.12 14.64
C ASN A 32 7.57 -4.09 13.51
N ALA A 33 6.32 -4.09 13.02
CA ALA A 33 5.93 -4.88 11.86
C ALA A 33 6.41 -4.25 10.53
N VAL A 34 6.71 -2.95 10.52
CA VAL A 34 7.03 -2.21 9.28
C VAL A 34 8.50 -1.75 9.23
N LEU A 35 9.10 -1.40 10.37
CA LEU A 35 10.49 -0.92 10.44
C LEU A 35 11.46 -1.98 10.96
N PRO A 36 12.75 -1.88 10.61
CA PRO A 36 13.81 -2.64 11.29
C PRO A 36 13.78 -2.38 12.80
N PRO A 37 13.99 -3.40 13.65
CA PRO A 37 13.88 -3.26 15.11
C PRO A 37 14.75 -2.15 15.70
N VAL A 38 15.94 -1.92 15.14
CA VAL A 38 16.86 -0.87 15.61
C VAL A 38 16.23 0.53 15.47
N ILE A 39 15.61 0.80 14.31
CA ILE A 39 14.99 2.10 14.02
C ILE A 39 13.67 2.23 14.78
N ALA A 40 12.85 1.17 14.80
CA ALA A 40 11.59 1.14 15.53
C ALA A 40 11.81 1.41 17.03
N ASN A 41 12.74 0.71 17.67
CA ASN A 41 13.03 0.87 19.08
C ASN A 41 13.60 2.25 19.42
N GLU A 42 14.46 2.81 18.55
CA GLU A 42 14.95 4.18 18.73
C GLU A 42 13.77 5.18 18.77
N LEU A 43 12.85 5.10 17.80
CA LEU A 43 11.68 5.99 17.74
C LEU A 43 10.74 5.81 18.93
N LEU A 44 10.47 4.56 19.32
CA LEU A 44 9.56 4.22 20.42
C LEU A 44 10.12 4.66 21.77
N LEU A 45 11.41 4.41 22.03
CA LEU A 45 12.04 4.69 23.32
C LEU A 45 12.39 6.18 23.48
N THR A 46 12.84 6.84 22.41
CA THR A 46 13.22 8.27 22.48
C THR A 46 12.02 9.20 22.25
N GLY A 47 10.95 8.71 21.62
CA GLY A 47 9.81 9.52 21.22
C GLY A 47 10.16 10.61 20.19
N ARG A 48 11.33 10.51 19.52
CA ARG A 48 11.78 11.45 18.50
C ARG A 48 10.89 11.37 17.26
N ARG A 49 10.82 12.46 16.50
CA ARG A 49 10.09 12.50 15.23
C ARG A 49 10.96 11.97 14.08
N MET A 50 10.31 11.46 13.04
CA MET A 50 10.93 11.08 11.77
C MET A 50 10.59 12.12 10.70
N THR A 51 11.56 12.46 9.85
CA THR A 51 11.31 13.33 8.69
C THR A 51 10.53 12.59 7.60
N ALA A 52 9.84 13.32 6.72
CA ALA A 52 9.13 12.70 5.60
C ALA A 52 10.07 11.90 4.69
N GLU A 53 11.26 12.43 4.40
CA GLU A 53 12.28 11.72 3.62
C GLU A 53 12.83 10.49 4.35
N GLY A 54 12.98 10.56 5.68
CA GLY A 54 13.32 9.38 6.48
C GLY A 54 12.24 8.30 6.38
N ALA A 55 10.97 8.69 6.45
CA ALA A 55 9.84 7.77 6.32
C ALA A 55 9.83 7.09 4.94
N ARG A 56 10.12 7.85 3.88
CA ARG A 56 10.27 7.32 2.52
C ARG A 56 11.46 6.36 2.41
N GLY A 57 12.62 6.73 2.97
CA GLY A 57 13.83 5.90 2.95
C GLY A 57 13.64 4.54 3.61
N TRP A 58 12.80 4.47 4.64
CA TRP A 58 12.46 3.22 5.33
C TRP A 58 11.20 2.52 4.78
N GLY A 59 10.57 3.06 3.73
CA GLY A 59 9.39 2.46 3.10
C GLY A 59 8.09 2.59 3.90
N LEU A 60 8.01 3.52 4.87
CA LEU A 60 6.76 3.85 5.58
C LEU A 60 5.78 4.61 4.68
N VAL A 61 6.31 5.36 3.71
CA VAL A 61 5.51 6.09 2.71
C VAL A 61 6.14 5.90 1.34
N ASN A 62 5.31 5.89 0.28
CA ASN A 62 5.80 5.67 -1.08
C ASN A 62 6.32 6.95 -1.73
N ARG A 63 5.68 8.09 -1.46
CA ARG A 63 6.03 9.40 -2.05
C ARG A 63 6.04 10.51 -1.00
N VAL A 64 6.93 11.47 -1.21
CA VAL A 64 7.02 12.73 -0.45
C VAL A 64 6.87 13.85 -1.47
N THR A 65 5.93 14.76 -1.22
CA THR A 65 5.59 15.85 -2.16
C THR A 65 5.28 17.14 -1.40
N PRO A 66 5.47 18.33 -1.99
CA PRO A 66 4.97 19.57 -1.39
C PRO A 66 3.48 19.48 -1.06
N ALA A 67 3.07 20.10 0.05
CA ALA A 67 1.67 20.06 0.48
C ALA A 67 0.68 20.56 -0.58
N ALA A 68 1.10 21.52 -1.43
CA ALA A 68 0.29 22.04 -2.53
C ALA A 68 -0.05 20.98 -3.59
N ASP A 69 0.84 20.01 -3.79
CA ASP A 69 0.73 18.99 -4.85
C ASP A 69 0.17 17.66 -4.31
N LEU A 70 -0.09 17.57 -3.00
CA LEU A 70 -0.51 16.33 -2.33
C LEU A 70 -1.77 15.72 -2.96
N THR A 71 -2.77 16.55 -3.25
CA THR A 71 -4.03 16.10 -3.83
C THR A 71 -3.84 15.59 -5.25
N ASP A 72 -3.05 16.29 -6.06
CA ASP A 72 -2.81 15.91 -7.45
C ASP A 72 -2.01 14.60 -7.56
N GLU A 73 -1.00 14.44 -6.71
CA GLU A 73 -0.23 13.20 -6.61
C GLU A 73 -1.08 12.02 -6.10
N ALA A 74 -1.96 12.26 -5.11
CA ALA A 74 -2.88 11.23 -4.63
C ALA A 74 -3.87 10.79 -5.70
N LEU A 75 -4.40 11.74 -6.48
CA LEU A 75 -5.30 11.43 -7.60
C LEU A 75 -4.56 10.76 -8.75
N ALA A 76 -3.30 11.11 -9.00
CA ALA A 76 -2.47 10.42 -10.00
C ALA A 76 -2.30 8.94 -9.64
N LEU A 77 -1.92 8.65 -8.39
CA LEU A 77 -1.82 7.27 -7.92
C LEU A 77 -3.16 6.53 -7.97
N ALA A 78 -4.26 7.21 -7.62
CA ALA A 78 -5.60 6.61 -7.71
C ALA A 78 -5.95 6.26 -9.16
N ARG A 79 -5.61 7.12 -10.13
CA ARG A 79 -5.79 6.85 -11.57
C ARG A 79 -4.97 5.62 -12.01
N ASP A 80 -3.72 5.50 -11.56
CA ASP A 80 -2.88 4.35 -11.88
C ASP A 80 -3.49 3.04 -11.35
N ILE A 81 -4.03 3.05 -10.12
CA ILE A 81 -4.73 1.89 -9.55
C ILE A 81 -6.00 1.57 -10.33
N CYS A 82 -6.79 2.60 -10.67
CA CYS A 82 -8.04 2.46 -11.44
C CYS A 82 -7.83 2.04 -12.89
N ALA A 83 -6.62 2.20 -13.44
CA ALA A 83 -6.27 1.68 -14.78
C ALA A 83 -6.14 0.13 -14.79
N GLY A 84 -6.01 -0.50 -13.63
CA GLY A 84 -6.01 -1.96 -13.47
C GLY A 84 -7.41 -2.58 -13.40
N ALA A 85 -7.47 -3.91 -13.46
CA ALA A 85 -8.73 -4.64 -13.31
C ALA A 85 -9.32 -4.45 -11.89
N PRO A 86 -10.60 -4.04 -11.75
CA PRO A 86 -11.21 -3.78 -10.45
C PRO A 86 -11.19 -5.00 -9.51
N LEU A 87 -11.49 -6.18 -10.04
CA LEU A 87 -11.46 -7.44 -9.27
C LEU A 87 -10.04 -7.82 -8.84
N ALA A 88 -9.02 -7.49 -9.62
CA ALA A 88 -7.63 -7.71 -9.25
C ALA A 88 -7.22 -6.84 -8.05
N ALA A 89 -7.54 -5.55 -8.09
CA ALA A 89 -7.28 -4.65 -6.96
C ALA A 89 -8.02 -5.09 -5.68
N ALA A 90 -9.26 -5.58 -5.82
CA ALA A 90 -10.03 -6.10 -4.71
C ALA A 90 -9.43 -7.39 -4.14
N ALA A 91 -9.03 -8.33 -5.00
CA ALA A 91 -8.39 -9.59 -4.61
C ALA A 91 -7.06 -9.36 -3.90
N VAL A 92 -6.19 -8.48 -4.40
CA VAL A 92 -4.94 -8.12 -3.73
C VAL A 92 -5.21 -7.61 -2.32
N LYS A 93 -6.20 -6.73 -2.14
CA LYS A 93 -6.57 -6.21 -0.81
C LYS A 93 -7.09 -7.31 0.12
N GLU A 94 -7.84 -8.27 -0.38
CA GLU A 94 -8.33 -9.41 0.40
C GLU A 94 -7.15 -10.30 0.85
N ILE A 95 -6.28 -10.68 -0.08
CA ILE A 95 -5.10 -11.52 0.18
C ILE A 95 -4.18 -10.84 1.20
N THR A 96 -3.77 -9.59 0.95
CA THR A 96 -2.84 -8.88 1.82
C THR A 96 -3.36 -8.78 3.25
N ARG A 97 -4.68 -8.62 3.44
CA ARG A 97 -5.28 -8.60 4.78
C ARG A 97 -5.31 -9.97 5.42
N ALA A 98 -5.68 -11.00 4.66
CA ALA A 98 -5.77 -12.36 5.17
C ALA A 98 -4.39 -12.93 5.55
N THR A 99 -3.33 -12.56 4.82
CA THR A 99 -2.00 -13.15 4.97
C THR A 99 -0.98 -12.28 5.71
N ALA A 100 -1.38 -11.10 6.24
CA ALA A 100 -0.46 -10.10 6.78
C ALA A 100 0.47 -10.61 7.90
N ALA A 101 0.02 -11.56 8.71
CA ALA A 101 0.78 -12.12 9.84
C ALA A 101 1.10 -13.62 9.65
N MET A 102 0.97 -14.14 8.44
CA MET A 102 1.20 -15.54 8.11
C MET A 102 2.62 -15.77 7.60
N SER A 103 3.15 -16.97 7.81
CA SER A 103 4.33 -17.42 7.07
C SER A 103 4.01 -17.52 5.57
N LEU A 104 5.06 -17.52 4.74
CA LEU A 104 4.89 -17.69 3.29
C LEU A 104 4.12 -18.97 2.94
N GLU A 105 4.44 -20.08 3.61
CA GLU A 105 3.78 -21.37 3.43
C GLU A 105 2.29 -21.30 3.77
N GLN A 106 1.95 -20.71 4.92
CA GLN A 106 0.56 -20.50 5.37
C GLN A 106 -0.21 -19.58 4.40
N GLY A 107 0.43 -18.54 3.88
CA GLY A 107 -0.15 -17.65 2.88
C GLY A 107 -0.54 -18.41 1.61
N TYR A 108 0.36 -19.24 1.08
CA TYR A 108 0.06 -20.08 -0.07
C TYR A 108 -1.00 -21.15 0.21
N ALA A 109 -0.99 -21.76 1.39
CA ALA A 109 -2.03 -22.69 1.80
C ALA A 109 -3.41 -22.00 1.84
N THR A 110 -3.47 -20.77 2.35
CA THR A 110 -4.70 -19.96 2.40
C THR A 110 -5.23 -19.65 1.00
N LEU A 111 -4.35 -19.26 0.07
CA LEU A 111 -4.72 -19.01 -1.33
C LEU A 111 -5.31 -20.25 -2.02
N ARG A 112 -4.73 -21.44 -1.75
CA ARG A 112 -5.20 -22.72 -2.31
C ARG A 112 -6.46 -23.26 -1.62
N GLY A 113 -6.72 -22.87 -0.37
CA GLY A 113 -7.84 -23.37 0.42
C GLY A 113 -9.21 -22.84 0.00
N GLY A 114 -9.28 -21.89 -0.93
CA GLY A 114 -10.55 -21.37 -1.46
C GLY A 114 -11.32 -20.43 -0.51
N GLY A 115 -10.79 -20.14 0.69
CA GLY A 115 -11.43 -19.28 1.70
C GLY A 115 -11.39 -17.77 1.40
N LEU A 116 -10.96 -17.37 0.21
CA LEU A 116 -10.82 -15.97 -0.22
C LEU A 116 -11.76 -15.73 -1.42
N PRO A 117 -13.05 -15.42 -1.19
CA PRO A 117 -14.07 -15.40 -2.24
C PRO A 117 -13.80 -14.35 -3.32
N VAL A 118 -13.24 -13.18 -2.97
CA VAL A 118 -12.93 -12.14 -3.96
C VAL A 118 -11.77 -12.59 -4.85
N TYR A 119 -10.75 -13.21 -4.29
CA TYR A 119 -9.66 -13.82 -5.06
C TYR A 119 -10.17 -14.93 -6.00
N GLN A 120 -11.04 -15.82 -5.52
CA GLN A 120 -11.61 -16.88 -6.37
C GLN A 120 -12.46 -16.31 -7.52
N ALA A 121 -13.28 -15.29 -7.24
CA ALA A 121 -14.06 -14.60 -8.28
C ALA A 121 -13.17 -13.89 -9.30
N MET A 122 -12.05 -13.30 -8.86
CA MET A 122 -11.09 -12.69 -9.77
C MET A 122 -10.46 -13.71 -10.70
N LEU A 123 -10.08 -14.90 -10.22
CA LEU A 123 -9.48 -15.95 -11.06
C LEU A 123 -10.41 -16.46 -12.17
N THR A 124 -11.71 -16.48 -11.94
CA THR A 124 -12.72 -16.95 -12.91
C THR A 124 -13.36 -15.83 -13.73
N SER A 125 -12.96 -14.58 -13.50
CA SER A 125 -13.51 -13.39 -14.17
C SER A 125 -13.11 -13.31 -15.64
N ALA A 126 -13.90 -12.57 -16.43
CA ALA A 126 -13.55 -12.24 -17.81
C ALA A 126 -12.28 -11.36 -17.86
N ASP A 127 -12.07 -10.53 -16.84
CA ASP A 127 -10.89 -9.68 -16.71
C ASP A 127 -9.59 -10.50 -16.56
N ALA A 128 -9.64 -11.66 -15.90
CA ALA A 128 -8.49 -12.56 -15.79
C ALA A 128 -8.05 -13.15 -17.13
N ALA A 129 -9.00 -13.38 -18.05
CA ALA A 129 -8.69 -13.80 -19.42
C ALA A 129 -8.25 -12.62 -20.31
N GLU A 130 -8.84 -11.44 -20.09
CA GLU A 130 -8.56 -10.24 -20.87
C GLU A 130 -7.14 -9.69 -20.65
N GLY A 131 -6.60 -9.75 -19.43
CA GLY A 131 -5.27 -9.22 -19.11
C GLY A 131 -4.15 -9.84 -19.97
N PRO A 132 -3.97 -11.17 -19.95
CA PRO A 132 -3.00 -11.86 -20.79
C PRO A 132 -3.25 -11.63 -22.29
N ARG A 133 -4.51 -11.58 -22.73
CA ARG A 133 -4.87 -11.34 -24.13
C ARG A 133 -4.46 -9.95 -24.60
N ALA A 134 -4.81 -8.91 -23.85
CA ALA A 134 -4.46 -7.53 -24.18
C ALA A 134 -2.94 -7.33 -24.21
N PHE A 135 -2.21 -7.99 -23.30
CA PHE A 135 -0.75 -8.00 -23.28
C PHE A 135 -0.16 -8.66 -24.53
N ALA A 136 -0.64 -9.86 -24.90
CA ALA A 136 -0.19 -10.56 -26.10
C ALA A 136 -0.48 -9.76 -27.39
N GLU A 137 -1.62 -9.09 -27.45
CA GLU A 137 -2.05 -8.24 -28.57
C GLU A 137 -1.44 -6.83 -28.55
N ARG A 138 -0.62 -6.49 -27.53
CA ARG A 138 -0.01 -5.15 -27.32
C ARG A 138 -1.01 -4.01 -27.37
N ARG A 139 -2.21 -4.22 -26.83
CA ARG A 139 -3.26 -3.21 -26.74
C ARG A 139 -3.62 -2.91 -25.29
N SER A 140 -4.31 -1.80 -25.07
CA SER A 140 -4.88 -1.52 -23.75
C SER A 140 -5.97 -2.56 -23.41
N PRO A 141 -5.98 -3.08 -22.17
CA PRO A 141 -7.01 -4.01 -21.71
C PRO A 141 -8.35 -3.30 -21.52
N ARG A 142 -9.45 -4.04 -21.72
CA ARG A 142 -10.81 -3.55 -21.50
C ARG A 142 -11.42 -4.28 -20.30
N TRP A 143 -11.28 -3.68 -19.13
CA TRP A 143 -11.84 -4.24 -17.91
C TRP A 143 -13.35 -4.07 -17.85
N THR A 144 -14.06 -5.13 -17.47
CA THR A 144 -15.51 -5.16 -17.33
C THR A 144 -15.95 -5.33 -15.88
N GLY A 145 -15.03 -5.67 -14.97
CA GLY A 145 -15.30 -5.87 -13.55
C GLY A 145 -16.18 -7.09 -13.26
N ARG A 146 -16.20 -8.06 -14.18
CA ARG A 146 -17.02 -9.28 -14.11
C ARG A 146 -16.19 -10.49 -14.46
#